data_AF-A0A8J7YWV8-F1
#
_entry.id   AF-A0A8J7YWV8-F1
#
_cell.length_a   1.000
_cell.length_b   1.000
_cell.length_c   1.000
_cell.angle_alpha   90.00
_cell.angle_beta   90.00
_cell.angle_gamma   90.00
#
_symmetry.space_group_name_H-M   'P 1'
#
loop_
_entity.id
_entity.type
_entity.pdbx_description
1 polymer ?
#
loop_
_entity_poly.entity_id
_entity_poly.type
_entity_poly.pdbx_seq_one_letter_code
_entity_poly.pdbx_strand_id
1 'polypeptide(L)'
;MADDEVEELLKKYNITKDKLPKIYEFDAAISGLNPEPKPGEVIKILRKSPTAGNIFYYRVVVPGTFHEKGASERTEEEIAEYADDVGEEEEEINE
;
A
#
# COMPACT_ATOMS: atom_id res chain seq x y z
N MET A 1 13.04 3.14 3.07
CA MET A 1 13.68 4.38 3.59
C MET A 1 14.09 4.12 5.03
N ALA A 2 15.01 4.90 5.61
CA ALA A 2 15.28 4.78 7.04
C ALA A 2 14.08 5.29 7.86
N ASP A 3 13.88 4.76 9.06
CA ASP A 3 12.73 5.11 9.91
C ASP A 3 12.66 6.61 10.23
N ASP A 4 13.81 7.25 10.45
CA ASP A 4 13.91 8.69 10.72
C ASP A 4 13.34 9.52 9.56
N GLU A 5 13.70 9.18 8.32
CA GLU A 5 13.23 9.90 7.13
C GLU A 5 11.72 9.72 6.93
N VAL A 6 11.18 8.56 7.32
CA VAL A 6 9.75 8.26 7.26
C VAL A 6 9.01 9.10 8.30
N GLU A 7 9.52 9.20 9.52
CA GLU A 7 8.91 10.06 10.54
C GLU A 7 8.88 11.54 10.13
N GLU A 8 9.98 12.06 9.59
CA GLU A 8 10.04 13.43 9.09
C GLU A 8 9.02 13.68 7.98
N LEU A 9 8.86 12.72 7.08
CA LEU A 9 7.88 12.78 6.00
C LEU A 9 6.43 12.80 6.53
N LEU A 10 6.12 11.90 7.46
CA LEU A 10 4.79 11.81 8.09
C LEU A 10 4.46 13.10 8.85
N LYS A 11 5.43 13.67 9.59
CA LYS A 11 5.30 14.96 10.27
C LYS A 11 5.11 16.11 9.29
N LYS A 12 5.87 16.14 8.19
CA LYS A 12 5.79 17.21 7.17
C LYS A 12 4.41 17.29 6.51
N TYR A 13 3.81 16.14 6.20
CA TYR A 13 2.49 16.08 5.57
C TYR A 13 1.35 15.92 6.57
N ASN A 14 1.66 15.76 7.86
CA ASN A 14 0.70 15.53 8.95
C ASN A 14 -0.26 14.36 8.66
N ILE A 15 0.29 13.22 8.23
CA ILE A 15 -0.45 12.01 7.88
C ILE A 15 0.09 10.79 8.64
N THR A 16 -0.73 9.75 8.74
CA THR A 16 -0.34 8.42 9.21
C THR A 16 0.13 7.53 8.05
N LYS A 17 0.83 6.43 8.34
CA LYS A 17 1.32 5.49 7.31
C LYS A 17 0.17 4.90 6.48
N ASP A 18 -0.99 4.70 7.09
CA ASP A 18 -2.18 4.10 6.49
C ASP A 18 -2.79 4.98 5.40
N LYS A 19 -2.56 6.30 5.47
CA LYS A 19 -2.98 7.27 4.46
C LYS A 19 -2.05 7.30 3.24
N LEU A 20 -0.92 6.60 3.28
CA LEU A 20 -0.08 6.46 2.10
C LEU A 20 -0.68 5.41 1.15
N PRO A 21 -0.59 5.61 -0.17
CA PRO A 21 -1.00 4.59 -1.13
C PRO A 21 -0.32 3.24 -0.86
N LYS A 22 -1.12 2.18 -0.75
CA LYS A 22 -0.64 0.82 -0.47
C LYS A 22 0.00 0.18 -1.73
N ILE A 23 0.98 -0.69 -1.53
CA ILE A 23 1.58 -1.57 -2.55
C ILE A 23 1.81 -2.96 -1.95
N TYR A 24 1.46 -4.03 -2.66
CA TYR A 24 1.64 -5.39 -2.15
C TYR A 24 3.10 -5.83 -2.16
N GLU A 25 3.48 -6.68 -1.21
CA GLU A 25 4.82 -7.28 -1.12
C GLU A 25 5.21 -8.05 -2.41
N PHE A 26 4.23 -8.62 -3.13
CA PHE A 26 4.44 -9.36 -4.38
C PHE A 26 4.33 -8.49 -5.64
N ASP A 27 4.27 -7.16 -5.53
CA ASP A 27 4.21 -6.28 -6.71
C ASP A 27 5.51 -6.39 -7.53
N ALA A 28 5.38 -6.60 -8.84
CA ALA A 28 6.52 -6.76 -9.74
C ALA A 28 7.46 -5.55 -9.74
N ALA A 29 6.95 -4.35 -9.43
CA ALA A 29 7.76 -3.14 -9.35
C ALA A 29 8.72 -3.14 -8.15
N ILE A 30 8.47 -3.96 -7.13
CA ILE A 30 9.30 -4.03 -5.91
C ILE A 30 10.07 -5.33 -5.77
N SER A 31 9.66 -6.40 -6.46
CA SER A 31 10.31 -7.72 -6.46
C SER A 31 11.79 -7.71 -6.86
N GLY A 32 12.28 -6.67 -7.54
CA GLY A 32 13.69 -6.53 -7.93
C GLY A 32 14.54 -5.62 -7.05
N LEU A 33 13.99 -5.07 -5.96
CA LEU A 33 14.70 -4.16 -5.07
C LEU A 33 15.54 -4.95 -4.06
N ASN A 34 16.77 -4.48 -3.80
CA ASN A 34 17.66 -5.05 -2.80
C ASN A 34 18.04 -3.98 -1.76
N PRO A 35 17.73 -4.16 -0.46
CA PRO A 35 16.99 -5.29 0.12
C PRO A 35 15.49 -5.29 -0.28
N GLU A 36 14.86 -6.46 -0.21
CA GLU A 36 13.42 -6.61 -0.45
C GLU A 36 12.63 -5.81 0.59
N PRO A 37 11.66 -4.97 0.17
CA PRO A 37 10.86 -4.18 1.09
C PRO A 37 9.96 -5.08 1.94
N LYS A 38 9.92 -4.83 3.25
CA LYS A 38 9.05 -5.57 4.17
C LYS A 38 7.69 -4.89 4.33
N PRO A 39 6.63 -5.64 4.65
CA PRO A 39 5.36 -5.07 5.08
C PRO A 39 5.54 -4.00 6.18
N GLY A 40 4.93 -2.84 6.00
CA GLY A 40 5.04 -1.67 6.87
C GLY A 40 6.14 -0.67 6.49
N GLU A 41 7.02 -1.00 5.55
CA GLU A 41 8.03 -0.07 5.04
C GLU A 41 7.47 0.89 4.00
N VAL A 42 8.08 2.08 3.92
CA VAL A 42 7.73 3.10 2.92
C VAL A 42 8.77 3.13 1.80
N ILE A 43 8.28 3.00 0.58
CA ILE A 43 9.05 3.05 -0.65
C ILE A 43 8.96 4.45 -1.24
N LYS A 44 10.12 5.00 -1.63
CA LYS A 44 10.24 6.26 -2.36
C LYS A 44 10.45 5.99 -3.84
N ILE A 45 9.53 6.49 -4.66
CA ILE A 45 9.51 6.30 -6.10
C ILE A 45 9.82 7.64 -6.75
N LEU A 46 10.87 7.68 -7.58
CA LEU A 46 11.16 8.83 -8.43
C LEU A 46 10.51 8.61 -9.80
N ARG A 47 9.53 9.44 -10.16
CA ARG A 47 8.87 9.37 -11.47
C ARG A 47 9.05 10.66 -12.27
N LYS A 48 9.15 10.52 -13.59
CA LYS A 48 9.08 11.64 -14.53
C LYS A 48 7.62 11.98 -14.81
N SER A 49 7.20 13.13 -14.32
CA SER A 49 5.94 13.80 -14.66
C SER A 49 6.14 14.75 -15.85
N PRO A 50 5.22 14.75 -16.82
CA PRO A 50 5.28 15.68 -17.95
C PRO A 50 5.10 17.15 -17.53
N THR A 51 4.43 17.42 -16.40
CA THR A 51 4.15 18.78 -15.92
C THR A 51 5.13 19.26 -14.86
N ALA A 52 5.63 18.35 -14.03
CA ALA A 52 6.44 18.68 -12.85
C ALA A 52 7.89 18.16 -12.95
N GLY A 53 8.30 17.61 -14.10
CA GLY A 53 9.62 17.01 -14.26
C GLY A 53 9.79 15.81 -13.33
N ASN A 54 10.81 15.79 -12.49
CA ASN A 54 11.02 14.67 -11.58
C ASN A 54 10.28 14.89 -10.24
N ILE A 55 9.39 13.96 -9.87
CA ILE A 55 8.62 14.02 -8.62
C ILE A 55 8.82 12.75 -7.78
N PHE A 56 8.87 12.93 -6.46
CA PHE A 56 8.89 11.85 -5.49
C PHE A 56 7.47 11.43 -5.11
N TYR A 57 7.23 10.13 -5.10
CA TYR A 57 5.98 9.50 -4.69
C TYR A 57 6.27 8.45 -3.62
N TYR A 58 5.39 8.33 -2.63
CA TYR A 58 5.62 7.47 -1.46
C TYR A 58 4.50 6.46 -1.34
N ARG A 59 4.83 5.18 -1.15
CA ARG A 59 3.88 4.07 -0.98
C ARG A 59 4.27 3.20 0.21
N VAL A 60 3.29 2.67 0.93
CA VAL A 60 3.51 1.74 2.04
C VAL A 60 3.33 0.29 1.58
N VAL A 61 4.26 -0.58 1.95
CA VAL A 61 4.19 -2.01 1.62
C VAL A 61 3.18 -2.68 2.54
N VAL A 62 2.24 -3.41 1.97
CA VAL A 62 1.25 -4.20 2.70
C VAL A 62 1.41 -5.68 2.36
N PRO A 63 1.17 -6.59 3.33
CA PRO A 63 1.13 -8.00 3.03
C PRO A 63 -0.07 -8.27 2.12
N GLY A 64 0.07 -9.21 1.20
CA GLY A 64 -1.05 -9.60 0.35
C GLY A 64 -1.29 -11.10 0.42
N THR A 65 -2.55 -11.50 0.32
CA THR A 65 -2.95 -12.91 0.29
C THR A 65 -3.11 -13.38 -1.15
N PHE A 66 -2.41 -14.45 -1.53
CA PHE A 66 -2.74 -15.19 -2.74
C PHE A 66 -4.01 -15.99 -2.47
N HIS A 67 -5.16 -15.47 -2.88
CA HIS A 67 -6.34 -16.29 -3.01
C HIS A 67 -6.17 -17.13 -4.28
N GLU A 68 -5.97 -18.44 -4.13
CA GLU A 68 -5.77 -19.39 -5.25
C GLU A 68 -6.92 -19.35 -6.27
N LYS A 69 -8.07 -18.83 -5.86
CA LYS A 69 -9.28 -18.69 -6.67
C LYS A 69 -9.44 -17.25 -7.13
N GLY A 70 -9.55 -17.08 -8.45
CA GLY A 70 -9.95 -15.80 -9.04
C GLY A 70 -11.34 -15.37 -8.55
N ALA A 71 -11.71 -14.10 -8.75
CA ALA A 71 -13.02 -13.58 -8.32
C ALA A 71 -14.23 -14.40 -8.85
N SER A 72 -14.05 -15.17 -9.91
CA SER A 72 -15.05 -16.08 -10.50
C SER A 72 -15.22 -17.41 -9.74
N GLU A 73 -14.31 -17.76 -8.84
CA GLU A 73 -14.26 -19.07 -8.19
C GLU A 73 -14.42 -19.00 -6.65
N ARG A 74 -14.56 -17.78 -6.09
CA ARG A 74 -14.82 -17.59 -4.66
C ARG A 74 -16.18 -18.16 -4.27
N THR A 75 -16.26 -18.83 -3.12
CA THR A 75 -17.56 -19.22 -2.54
C THR A 75 -18.29 -17.97 -2.04
N GLU A 76 -19.63 -18.06 -1.91
CA GLU A 76 -20.44 -16.95 -1.38
C GLU A 76 -20.01 -16.53 0.03
N GLU A 77 -19.50 -17.47 0.83
CA GLU A 77 -18.95 -17.24 2.17
C GLU A 77 -17.64 -16.42 2.11
N GLU A 78 -16.73 -16.75 1.18
CA GLU A 78 -15.47 -16.00 0.97
C GLU A 78 -15.73 -14.57 0.42
N ILE A 79 -16.84 -14.37 -0.29
CA ILE A 79 -17.26 -13.05 -0.79
C ILE A 79 -17.87 -12.22 0.35
N ALA A 80 -18.63 -12.84 1.24
CA ALA A 80 -19.24 -12.17 2.38
C ALA A 80 -18.18 -11.68 3.40
N GLU A 81 -17.21 -12.52 3.74
CA GLU A 81 -16.10 -12.14 4.64
C GLU A 81 -15.33 -10.92 4.11
N TYR A 82 -15.05 -10.87 2.80
CA TYR A 82 -14.41 -9.71 2.18
C TYR A 82 -15.30 -8.45 2.14
N ALA A 83 -16.63 -8.62 2.00
CA ALA A 83 -17.55 -7.50 2.00
C ALA A 83 -17.68 -6.86 3.39
N ASP A 84 -17.60 -7.67 4.45
CA ASP A 84 -17.59 -7.19 5.83
C ASP A 84 -16.29 -6.43 6.14
N ASP A 85 -15.11 -6.98 5.78
CA ASP A 85 -13.82 -6.29 5.95
C ASP A 85 -13.74 -4.94 5.20
N VAL A 86 -14.26 -4.88 3.97
CA VAL A 86 -14.34 -3.63 3.19
C VAL A 86 -15.37 -2.66 3.79
N GLY A 87 -16.48 -3.18 4.30
CA GLY A 87 -17.51 -2.39 4.98
C GLY A 87 -16.96 -1.74 6.26
N GLU A 88 -16.20 -2.49 7.06
CA GLU A 88 -15.53 -1.97 8.26
C GLU A 88 -14.45 -0.93 7.90
N GLU A 89 -13.63 -1.17 6.86
CA GLU A 89 -12.67 -0.17 6.37
C GLU A 89 -13.37 1.11 5.86
N GLU A 90 -14.55 1.00 5.23
CA GLU A 90 -15.33 2.16 4.75
C GLU A 90 -16.04 2.92 5.88
N GLU A 91 -16.44 2.25 6.96
CA GLU A 91 -17.02 2.92 8.14
C GLU A 91 -15.93 3.69 8.91
N GLU A 92 -14.75 3.11 9.13
CA GLU A 92 -13.63 3.78 9.85
C GLU A 92 -13.09 5.04 9.15
N ILE A 93 -13.18 5.12 7.82
CA ILE A 93 -12.73 6.31 7.07
C ILE A 93 -13.77 7.45 7.07
N ASN A 94 -15.03 7.13 7.37
CA ASN A 94 -16.15 8.06 7.31
C ASN A 94 -16.60 8.57 8.70
N GLU A 95 -16.00 8.07 9.78
CA GLU A 95 -16.15 8.57 11.16
C GLU A 95 -15.03 9.57 11.54
#